data_AF-A0A7J2R8P5-F1
#
_entry.id   AF-A0A7J2R8P5-F1
#
_cell.length_a   1.000
_cell.length_b   1.000
_cell.length_c   1.000
_cell.angle_alpha   90.00
_cell.angle_beta   90.00
_cell.angle_gamma   90.00
#
_symmetry.space_group_name_H-M   'P 1'
#
loop_
_entity.id
_entity.type
_entity.pdbx_description
1 polymer ?
#
loop_
_entity_poly.entity_id
_entity_poly.type
_entity_poly.pdbx_seq_one_letter_code
_entity_poly.pdbx_strand_id
1 'polypeptide(L)'
;MGNKELLKLDWEFNKGVVFMSFSLLFLVVFGVMSNVDKIKESSLSKFLIVILILILMMLIIWGMYKMESIYKEIEDTITEEEKPRKNK
;
A
#
# COMPACT_ATOMS: atom_id res chain seq x y z
N MET A 1 -19.16 -3.53 17.71
CA MET A 1 -19.39 -4.22 16.42
C MET A 1 -19.11 -3.33 15.21
N GLY A 2 -19.65 -2.10 15.09
CA GLY A 2 -19.43 -1.23 13.91
C GLY A 2 -17.99 -0.81 13.59
N ASN A 3 -17.09 -0.70 14.60
CA ASN A 3 -15.69 -0.29 14.34
C ASN A 3 -14.87 -1.39 13.63
N LYS A 4 -15.13 -2.68 13.94
CA LYS A 4 -14.37 -3.81 13.37
C LYS A 4 -14.66 -4.02 11.88
N GLU A 5 -15.90 -3.78 11.44
CA GLU A 5 -16.27 -3.89 10.02
C GLU A 5 -15.69 -2.76 9.19
N LEU A 6 -15.66 -1.53 9.73
CA LEU A 6 -15.01 -0.38 9.10
C LEU A 6 -13.50 -0.60 8.95
N LEU A 7 -12.83 -1.08 10.01
CA LEU A 7 -11.39 -1.41 9.97
C LEU A 7 -11.07 -2.51 8.95
N LYS A 8 -11.94 -3.52 8.81
CA LYS A 8 -11.79 -4.56 7.77
C LYS A 8 -11.94 -4.01 6.36
N LEU A 9 -12.88 -3.08 6.14
CA LEU A 9 -13.05 -2.41 4.85
C LEU A 9 -11.80 -1.60 4.50
N ASP A 10 -11.29 -0.81 5.45
CA ASP A 10 -10.06 -0.04 5.28
C ASP A 10 -8.85 -0.94 5.01
N TRP A 11 -8.75 -2.09 5.68
CA TRP A 11 -7.70 -3.07 5.44
C TRP A 11 -7.72 -3.60 3.99
N GLU A 12 -8.87 -4.08 3.51
CA GLU A 12 -8.98 -4.61 2.14
C GLU A 12 -8.76 -3.51 1.09
N PHE A 13 -9.19 -2.27 1.37
CA PHE A 13 -8.89 -1.12 0.52
C PHE A 13 -7.38 -0.87 0.42
N ASN A 14 -6.67 -0.79 1.55
CA ASN A 14 -5.23 -0.53 1.55
C ASN A 14 -4.44 -1.69 0.92
N LYS A 15 -4.86 -2.94 1.14
CA LYS A 15 -4.32 -4.12 0.44
C LYS A 15 -4.48 -4.00 -1.08
N GLY A 16 -5.66 -3.55 -1.54
CA GLY A 16 -5.91 -3.23 -2.94
C GLY A 16 -4.98 -2.14 -3.49
N VAL A 17 -4.79 -1.04 -2.75
CA VAL A 17 -3.88 0.06 -3.12
C VAL A 17 -2.45 -0.45 -3.29
N VAL A 18 -1.95 -1.25 -2.35
CA VAL A 18 -0.59 -1.80 -2.40
C VAL A 18 -0.44 -2.77 -3.58
N PHE A 19 -1.39 -3.69 -3.76
CA PHE A 19 -1.36 -4.66 -4.87
C PHE A 19 -1.37 -3.98 -6.24
N MET A 20 -2.27 -3.00 -6.44
CA MET A 20 -2.37 -2.24 -7.68
C MET A 20 -1.12 -1.40 -7.94
N SER A 21 -0.55 -0.80 -6.89
CA SER A 21 0.68 0.00 -7.02
C SER A 21 1.88 -0.86 -7.42
N PHE A 22 2.03 -2.07 -6.84
CA PHE A 22 3.05 -3.02 -7.29
C PHE A 22 2.80 -3.48 -8.73
N SER A 23 1.55 -3.79 -9.10
CA SER A 23 1.19 -4.22 -10.46
C SER A 23 1.52 -3.14 -11.50
N LEU A 24 1.21 -1.87 -11.20
CA LEU A 24 1.57 -0.73 -12.03
C LEU A 24 3.08 -0.55 -12.11
N LEU A 25 3.81 -0.75 -11.01
CA LEU A 25 5.28 -0.69 -11.01
C LEU A 25 5.87 -1.73 -11.98
N PHE A 26 5.35 -2.96 -11.96
CA PHE A 26 5.74 -4.01 -12.91
C PHE A 26 5.44 -3.62 -14.37
N LEU A 27 4.25 -3.06 -14.64
CA LEU A 27 3.90 -2.58 -15.99
C LEU A 27 4.83 -1.45 -16.46
N VAL A 28 5.18 -0.52 -15.57
CA VAL A 28 6.14 0.55 -15.87
C VAL A 28 7.50 -0.05 -16.19
N VAL A 29 8.02 -0.97 -15.37
CA VAL A 29 9.30 -1.64 -15.62
C VAL A 29 9.29 -2.36 -16.97
N PHE A 30 8.25 -3.15 -17.26
CA PHE A 30 8.12 -3.84 -18.54
C PHE A 30 8.02 -2.88 -19.73
N GLY A 31 7.25 -1.80 -19.58
CA GLY A 31 7.12 -0.75 -20.59
C GLY A 31 8.43 -0.03 -20.86
N VAL A 32 9.22 0.23 -19.80
CA VAL A 32 10.56 0.83 -19.90
C VAL A 32 11.53 -0.11 -20.61
N MET A 33 11.55 -1.40 -20.25
CA MET A 33 12.38 -2.40 -20.91
C MET A 33 12.04 -2.53 -22.40
N SER A 34 10.74 -2.54 -22.74
CA SER A 34 10.26 -2.66 -24.12
C SER A 34 10.53 -1.43 -24.99
N ASN A 35 10.80 -0.27 -24.38
CA ASN A 35 11.02 1.00 -25.09
C ASN A 35 12.36 1.65 -24.71
N VAL A 36 13.34 0.84 -24.28
CA VAL A 36 14.58 1.33 -23.68
C VAL A 36 15.36 2.29 -24.58
N ASP A 37 15.38 2.03 -25.89
CA ASP A 37 16.12 2.86 -26.85
C ASP A 37 15.51 4.25 -26.99
N LYS A 38 14.18 4.34 -27.08
CA LYS A 38 13.45 5.61 -27.13
C LYS A 38 13.56 6.40 -25.82
N ILE A 39 13.55 5.71 -24.69
CA ILE A 39 13.66 6.33 -23.36
C ILE A 39 15.08 6.85 -23.12
N LYS A 40 16.11 6.18 -23.63
CA LYS A 40 17.50 6.63 -23.51
C LYS A 40 17.74 7.98 -24.18
N GLU A 41 17.05 8.27 -25.28
CA GLU A 41 17.21 9.50 -26.06
C GLU A 41 16.52 10.72 -25.42
N SER A 42 15.47 10.51 -24.61
CA SER A 42 14.67 11.59 -24.03
C SER A 42 14.89 11.75 -22.52
N SER A 43 15.57 12.83 -22.13
CA SER A 43 15.74 13.19 -20.70
C SER A 43 14.41 13.47 -20.00
N LEU A 44 13.43 14.04 -20.69
CA LEU A 44 12.09 14.29 -20.15
C LEU A 44 11.38 12.96 -19.80
N SER A 45 11.46 11.97 -20.69
CA SER A 45 10.83 10.66 -20.46
C SER A 45 11.44 9.96 -19.25
N LYS A 46 12.76 10.01 -19.07
CA LYS A 46 13.45 9.48 -17.87
C LYS A 46 12.95 10.16 -16.60
N PHE A 47 12.86 11.49 -16.60
CA PHE A 47 12.38 12.26 -15.45
C PHE A 47 10.96 11.87 -15.04
N LEU A 48 10.05 11.76 -16.03
CA LEU A 48 8.67 11.33 -15.78
C LEU A 48 8.57 9.91 -15.24
N ILE A 49 9.39 8.98 -15.76
CA ILE A 49 9.45 7.60 -15.25
C ILE A 49 9.90 7.59 -13.78
N VAL A 50 10.92 8.36 -13.43
CA VAL A 50 11.41 8.46 -12.04
C VAL A 50 10.33 9.00 -11.12
N ILE A 51 9.64 10.08 -11.51
CA ILE A 51 8.52 10.64 -10.72
C ILE A 51 7.42 9.59 -10.53
N LEU A 52 7.05 8.88 -11.60
CA LEU A 52 6.01 7.86 -11.53
C LEU A 52 6.40 6.73 -10.56
N ILE A 53 7.65 6.26 -10.61
CA ILE A 53 8.17 5.25 -9.67
C ILE A 53 8.11 5.78 -8.24
N LEU A 54 8.52 7.03 -7.99
CA LEU A 54 8.46 7.63 -6.65
C LEU A 54 7.03 7.71 -6.12
N ILE A 55 6.05 8.11 -6.94
CA ILE A 55 4.64 8.16 -6.56
C ILE A 55 4.14 6.76 -6.19
N LEU A 56 4.40 5.75 -7.02
CA LEU A 56 4.00 4.37 -6.76
C LEU A 56 4.64 3.83 -5.47
N MET A 57 5.91 4.16 -5.21
CA MET A 57 6.59 3.77 -3.98
C MET A 57 5.98 4.43 -2.75
N MET A 58 5.62 5.71 -2.83
CA MET A 58 4.92 6.38 -1.72
C MET A 58 3.57 5.74 -1.43
N LEU A 59 2.79 5.36 -2.46
CA LEU A 59 1.51 4.67 -2.29
C LEU A 59 1.68 3.29 -1.63
N ILE A 60 2.72 2.54 -2.00
CA ILE A 60 3.04 1.24 -1.39
C ILE A 60 3.38 1.43 0.09
N ILE A 61 4.31 2.33 0.41
CA ILE A 61 4.74 2.58 1.80
C ILE A 61 3.54 3.03 2.64
N TRP A 62 2.75 3.97 2.13
CA TRP A 62 1.58 4.49 2.82
C TRP A 62 0.53 3.40 3.08
N GLY A 63 0.20 2.61 2.06
CA GLY A 63 -0.76 1.51 2.19
C GLY A 63 -0.27 0.43 3.16
N MET A 64 1.03 0.09 3.13
CA MET A 64 1.64 -0.85 4.09
C MET A 64 1.58 -0.33 5.52
N TYR A 65 1.90 0.95 5.75
CA TYR A 65 1.83 1.56 7.08
C TYR A 65 0.39 1.59 7.62
N LYS A 66 -0.59 1.89 6.76
CA LYS A 66 -2.01 1.84 7.13
C LYS A 66 -2.47 0.44 7.49
N MET A 67 -2.08 -0.56 6.71
CA MET A 67 -2.34 -1.95 7.06
C MET A 67 -1.73 -2.28 8.44
N GLU A 68 -0.43 -2.01 8.67
CA GLU A 68 0.21 -2.28 9.96
C GLU A 68 -0.56 -1.64 11.14
N SER A 69 -0.99 -0.39 10.99
CA SER A 69 -1.80 0.31 12.00
C SER A 69 -3.13 -0.40 12.28
N ILE A 70 -3.86 -0.80 11.23
CA ILE A 70 -5.14 -1.50 11.37
C ILE A 70 -4.96 -2.88 11.99
N TYR A 71 -3.88 -3.59 11.65
CA TYR A 71 -3.55 -4.88 12.25
C TYR A 71 -3.38 -4.75 13.77
N LYS A 72 -2.60 -3.75 14.22
CA LYS A 72 -2.40 -3.48 15.65
C LYS A 72 -3.71 -3.13 16.36
N GLU A 73 -4.54 -2.28 15.75
CA GLU A 73 -5.84 -1.91 16.33
C GLU A 73 -6.80 -3.10 16.47
N ILE A 74 -6.80 -4.01 15.49
CA ILE A 74 -7.58 -5.25 15.56
C ILE A 74 -7.02 -6.18 16.65
N GLU A 75 -5.69 -6.33 16.73
CA GLU A 75 -5.00 -7.15 17.74
C GLU A 75 -5.26 -6.65 19.17
N ASP A 76 -5.16 -5.34 19.39
CA ASP A 76 -5.45 -4.70 20.68
C ASP A 76 -6.92 -4.89 21.07
N THR A 77 -7.85 -4.74 20.11
CA THR A 77 -9.29 -4.94 20.37
C THR A 77 -9.61 -6.38 20.79
N ILE A 78 -8.95 -7.37 20.19
CA ILE A 78 -9.13 -8.79 20.58
C ILE A 78 -8.51 -9.04 21.96
N THR A 79 -7.32 -8.50 22.21
CA THR A 79 -6.57 -8.68 23.45
C THR A 79 -7.25 -8.04 24.66
N GLU A 80 -7.89 -6.87 24.49
CA GLU A 80 -8.68 -6.22 25.54
C GLU A 80 -10.03 -6.89 25.81
N GLU A 81 -10.66 -7.48 24.79
CA GLU A 81 -11.88 -8.29 24.96
C GLU A 81 -11.60 -9.64 25.67
N GLU A 82 -10.41 -10.23 25.50
CA GLU A 82 -10.01 -11.48 26.16
C GLU A 82 -9.46 -11.31 27.58
N LYS A 83 -9.00 -10.12 27.98
CA LYS A 83 -8.63 -9.90 29.38
C LYS A 83 -9.89 -9.99 30.25
N PRO A 84 -9.97 -10.96 31.19
CA PRO A 84 -11.13 -11.04 32.07
C PRO A 84 -11.24 -9.71 32.81
N ARG A 85 -12.47 -9.21 32.97
CA ARG A 85 -12.82 -8.15 33.93
C ARG A 85 -12.50 -8.61 35.36
N LYS A 86 -11.24 -8.84 35.69
CA LYS A 86 -10.74 -8.98 37.05
C LYS A 86 -10.57 -7.57 37.59
N ASN A 87 -11.67 -7.00 38.07
CA ASN A 87 -11.78 -6.08 39.20
C ASN A 87 -13.10 -5.29 39.08
N LYS A 88 -14.16 -5.86 39.65
CA LYS A 88 -15.15 -5.12 40.41
C LYS A 88 -15.30 -5.79 41.75
#